data_AF-A0AA84ZIV4-F1
#
_entry.id   AF-A0AA84ZIV4-F1
#
_cell.length_a   1.000
_cell.length_b   1.000
_cell.length_c   1.000
_cell.angle_alpha   90.00
_cell.angle_beta   90.00
_cell.angle_gamma   90.00
#
_symmetry.space_group_name_H-M   'P 1'
#
loop_
_entity.id
_entity.type
_entity.pdbx_description
1 polymer ?
#
loop_
_entity_poly.entity_id
_entity_poly.type
_entity_poly.pdbx_seq_one_letter_code
_entity_poly.pdbx_strand_id
1 'polypeptide(L)'
;MFQISANIERLFTNHVRVGNLTIHLKTPPKFIMIHQAEPSNLMKLVNILNLIKSGDKIPVGTLSNRPATNEVRKVSHRRLVITRREDYPFSQGFSISLHEVAAAGLRLRQFDTRLLKLYSLRFLDLSANLLETIPQEVQYLNVVHLCLCKNRITRWPSISESSPLTKTLELIDLSSNNLTWLPDDFWALTNLRNVNLSSTPVLKVSYPGVCVFAWQYLEPVYVAV
;
A
#
# COMPACT_ATOMS: atom_id res chain seq x y z
N MET A 1 19.71 2.55 -18.72
CA MET A 1 19.40 3.72 -17.88
C MET A 1 18.52 4.65 -18.71
N PHE A 2 17.30 4.99 -18.27
CA PHE A 2 16.38 5.82 -19.07
C PHE A 2 16.77 7.30 -18.92
N GLN A 3 17.20 7.94 -20.00
CA GLN A 3 17.44 9.38 -20.02
C GLN A 3 16.17 10.08 -20.49
N ILE A 4 15.74 11.15 -19.80
CA ILE A 4 14.54 11.94 -20.19
C ILE A 4 14.94 13.14 -21.05
N SER A 5 16.15 13.68 -20.87
CA SER A 5 16.71 14.76 -21.68
C SER A 5 16.78 14.37 -23.14
N ALA A 6 16.19 15.18 -24.03
CA ALA A 6 16.13 14.96 -25.49
C ALA A 6 15.47 13.64 -25.96
N ASN A 7 14.88 12.86 -25.05
CA ASN A 7 14.34 11.53 -25.33
C ASN A 7 12.80 11.50 -25.37
N ILE A 8 12.13 12.65 -25.19
CA ILE A 8 10.67 12.74 -25.26
C ILE A 8 10.24 12.92 -26.71
N GLU A 9 9.50 11.94 -27.24
CA GLU A 9 8.92 11.99 -28.58
C GLU A 9 7.62 12.79 -28.58
N ARG A 10 6.69 12.38 -27.71
CA ARG A 10 5.33 12.95 -27.66
C ARG A 10 4.80 12.99 -26.23
N LEU A 11 4.02 14.02 -25.93
CA LEU A 11 3.28 14.18 -24.68
C LEU A 11 1.79 14.17 -25.02
N PHE A 12 1.01 13.37 -24.30
CA PHE A 12 -0.44 13.29 -24.45
C PHE A 12 -1.10 13.93 -23.23
N THR A 13 -1.50 15.18 -23.38
CA THR A 13 -1.98 16.05 -22.29
C THR A 13 -3.50 16.18 -22.23
N ASN A 14 -4.24 15.46 -23.09
CA ASN A 14 -5.70 15.57 -23.24
C ASN A 14 -6.47 15.33 -21.94
N HIS A 15 -5.92 14.54 -21.02
CA HIS A 15 -6.58 14.12 -19.77
C HIS A 15 -5.86 14.61 -18.51
N VAL A 16 -4.99 15.62 -18.63
CA VAL A 16 -4.22 16.19 -17.49
C VAL A 16 -5.16 16.72 -16.42
N ARG A 17 -6.28 17.33 -16.81
CA ARG A 17 -7.31 17.85 -15.89
C ARG A 17 -7.98 16.77 -15.05
N VAL A 18 -7.93 15.51 -15.51
CA VAL A 18 -8.47 14.33 -14.83
C VAL A 18 -7.33 13.51 -14.19
N GLY A 19 -6.12 14.06 -14.14
CA GLY A 19 -4.97 13.44 -13.48
C GLY A 19 -4.21 12.41 -14.31
N ASN A 20 -4.43 12.38 -15.62
CA ASN A 20 -3.80 11.42 -16.53
C ASN A 20 -2.80 12.11 -17.48
N LEU A 21 -1.62 11.52 -17.66
CA LEU A 21 -0.60 11.97 -18.61
C LEU A 21 0.12 10.77 -19.21
N THR A 22 0.26 10.75 -20.54
CA THR A 22 1.09 9.74 -21.21
C THR A 22 2.29 10.41 -21.87
N ILE A 23 3.48 9.87 -21.64
CA ILE A 23 4.75 10.33 -22.19
C ILE A 23 5.28 9.22 -23.09
N HIS A 24 5.56 9.54 -24.35
CA HIS A 24 6.19 8.63 -25.31
C HIS A 24 7.68 8.96 -25.41
N LEU A 25 8.53 8.01 -25.05
CA LEU A 25 9.99 8.13 -25.16
C LEU A 25 10.50 7.55 -26.48
N LYS A 26 11.58 8.12 -27.03
CA LYS A 26 12.20 7.67 -28.29
C LYS A 26 13.09 6.43 -28.11
N THR A 27 13.87 6.36 -27.02
CA THR A 27 14.88 5.30 -26.84
C THR A 27 15.09 4.93 -25.36
N PRO A 28 14.76 3.71 -24.94
CA PRO A 28 13.97 2.73 -25.69
C PRO A 28 12.54 3.24 -25.92
N PRO A 29 11.90 2.92 -27.06
CA PRO A 29 10.52 3.26 -27.33
C PRO A 29 9.61 2.73 -26.22
N LYS A 30 9.01 3.62 -25.43
CA LYS A 30 8.15 3.23 -24.30
C LYS A 30 7.15 4.32 -23.97
N PHE A 31 5.95 3.90 -23.58
CA PHE A 31 4.95 4.76 -22.98
C PHE A 31 5.08 4.75 -21.45
N ILE A 32 5.24 5.92 -20.85
CA ILE A 32 5.08 6.14 -19.42
C ILE A 32 3.70 6.74 -19.21
N MET A 33 2.86 6.05 -18.44
CA MET A 33 1.51 6.50 -18.12
C MET A 33 1.44 6.90 -16.65
N ILE A 34 0.99 8.11 -16.41
CA ILE A 34 0.67 8.64 -15.08
C ILE A 34 -0.85 8.67 -14.99
N HIS A 35 -1.38 8.10 -13.91
CA HIS A 35 -2.81 8.07 -13.62
C HIS A 35 -3.09 8.63 -12.22
N GLN A 36 -4.27 9.21 -12.04
CA GLN A 36 -4.79 9.68 -10.74
C GLN A 36 -3.88 10.69 -10.01
N ALA A 37 -3.09 11.50 -10.75
CA ALA A 37 -2.30 12.55 -10.14
C ALA A 37 -3.10 13.84 -9.93
N GLU A 38 -2.70 14.67 -8.98
CA GLU A 38 -3.30 15.99 -8.78
C GLU A 38 -3.09 16.87 -10.05
N PRO A 39 -4.16 17.44 -10.65
CA PRO A 39 -4.04 18.19 -11.91
C PRO A 39 -3.07 19.37 -11.85
N SER A 40 -2.97 20.03 -10.68
CA SER A 40 -2.09 21.18 -10.45
C SER A 40 -0.60 20.81 -10.59
N ASN A 41 -0.20 19.66 -10.03
CA ASN A 41 1.18 19.16 -10.10
C ASN A 41 1.48 18.59 -11.49
N LEU A 42 0.49 17.97 -12.12
CA LEU A 42 0.64 17.41 -13.45
C LEU A 42 0.82 18.52 -14.51
N MET A 43 0.13 19.66 -14.36
CA MET A 43 0.37 20.84 -15.20
C MET A 43 1.79 21.41 -15.02
N LYS A 44 2.32 21.46 -13.80
CA LYS A 44 3.72 21.86 -13.56
C LYS A 44 4.70 20.90 -14.23
N LEU A 45 4.45 19.59 -14.13
CA LEU A 45 5.25 18.56 -14.76
C LEU A 45 5.23 18.69 -16.29
N VAL A 46 4.05 18.92 -16.90
CA VAL A 46 3.91 19.13 -18.34
C VAL A 46 4.74 20.33 -18.81
N ASN A 47 4.73 21.43 -18.07
CA ASN A 47 5.54 22.61 -18.40
C ASN A 47 7.04 22.30 -18.38
N ILE A 48 7.51 21.54 -17.38
CA ILE A 48 8.90 21.10 -17.30
C ILE A 48 9.26 20.16 -18.46
N LEU A 49 8.39 19.20 -18.79
CA LEU A 49 8.62 18.27 -19.89
C LEU A 49 8.65 18.98 -21.25
N ASN A 50 7.84 20.02 -21.43
CA ASN A 50 7.89 20.87 -22.62
C ASN A 50 9.22 21.62 -22.74
N LEU A 51 9.73 22.18 -21.64
CA LEU A 51 11.05 22.85 -21.60
C LEU A 51 12.21 21.88 -21.90
N ILE A 52 12.12 20.65 -21.37
CA ILE A 52 13.11 19.59 -21.67
C ILE A 52 13.03 19.18 -23.15
N LYS A 53 11.83 19.17 -23.73
CA LYS A 53 11.61 18.84 -25.15
C LYS A 53 12.14 19.94 -26.08
N SER A 54 12.01 21.21 -25.72
CA SER A 54 12.52 22.34 -26.50
C SER A 54 14.03 22.57 -26.34
N GLY A 55 14.68 21.89 -25.39
CA GLY A 55 16.11 22.06 -25.13
C GLY A 55 16.44 23.35 -24.36
N ASP A 56 15.41 23.98 -23.78
CA ASP A 56 15.58 25.21 -23.01
C ASP A 56 16.24 24.92 -21.65
N LYS A 57 17.04 25.88 -21.16
CA LYS A 57 17.59 25.82 -19.81
C LYS A 57 16.44 25.80 -18.82
N ILE A 58 16.31 24.71 -18.06
CA ILE A 58 15.36 24.61 -16.96
C ILE A 58 15.71 25.74 -15.97
N PRO A 59 14.82 26.72 -15.71
CA PRO A 59 15.13 27.79 -14.78
C PRO A 59 15.46 27.19 -13.41
N VAL A 60 16.64 27.51 -12.88
CA VAL A 60 17.06 27.06 -11.55
C VAL A 60 16.15 27.76 -10.53
N GLY A 61 15.07 27.07 -10.16
CA GLY A 61 13.97 27.66 -9.40
C GLY A 61 12.58 27.11 -9.76
N THR A 62 12.40 26.49 -10.94
CA THR A 62 11.10 25.88 -11.31
C THR A 62 10.78 24.62 -10.49
N LEU A 63 11.82 23.99 -9.93
CA LEU A 63 11.74 22.94 -8.92
C LEU A 63 11.92 23.48 -7.49
N SER A 64 11.87 24.80 -7.30
CA SER A 64 11.89 25.39 -5.96
C SER A 64 10.56 25.11 -5.28
N ASN A 65 10.55 24.05 -4.48
CA ASN A 65 9.80 24.06 -3.23
C ASN A 65 10.33 25.22 -2.39
N ARG A 66 9.87 26.46 -2.65
CA ARG A 66 9.84 27.45 -1.60
C ARG A 66 8.60 27.16 -0.76
N PRO A 67 8.77 26.78 0.51
CA PRO A 67 7.65 26.67 1.42
C PRO A 67 7.06 28.08 1.55
N ALA A 68 5.73 28.18 1.49
CA ALA A 68 5.07 29.31 2.11
C ALA A 68 5.59 29.40 3.56
N THR A 69 6.07 30.59 3.89
CA THR A 69 6.47 31.10 5.20
C THR A 69 6.08 30.25 6.41
N ASN A 70 7.07 29.99 7.26
CA ASN A 70 6.98 29.24 8.51
C ASN A 70 5.76 29.63 9.35
N GLU A 71 4.85 28.67 9.52
CA GLU A 71 3.95 28.37 10.66
C GLU A 71 2.83 27.50 10.05
N VAL A 72 2.93 26.18 9.90
CA VAL A 72 3.10 25.11 10.89
C VAL A 72 3.63 23.88 10.15
N ARG A 73 4.77 23.35 10.60
CA ARG A 73 5.36 22.01 10.32
C ARG A 73 4.59 21.11 9.34
N LYS A 74 4.85 21.19 8.03
CA LYS A 74 4.49 20.11 7.09
C LYS A 74 5.57 19.03 7.16
N VAL A 75 5.61 18.30 8.27
CA VAL A 75 6.35 17.04 8.34
C VAL A 75 5.78 16.16 7.23
N SER A 76 6.65 15.66 6.36
CA SER A 76 6.31 14.58 5.44
C SER A 76 6.05 13.35 6.30
N HIS A 77 4.84 13.25 6.84
CA HIS A 77 4.45 12.17 7.72
C HIS A 77 4.34 10.92 6.86
N ARG A 78 5.44 10.18 6.72
CA ARG A 78 5.45 8.80 6.21
C ARG A 78 4.63 7.87 7.10
N ARG A 79 4.26 8.33 8.29
CA ARG A 79 3.43 7.63 9.26
C ARG A 79 2.16 8.43 9.55
N LEU A 80 1.01 7.81 9.36
CA LEU A 80 -0.30 8.34 9.73
C LEU A 80 -0.82 7.53 10.92
N VAL A 81 -1.02 8.19 12.06
CA VAL A 81 -1.65 7.59 13.23
C VAL A 81 -2.99 8.27 13.45
N ILE A 82 -4.06 7.47 13.47
CA ILE A 82 -5.44 7.91 13.61
C ILE A 82 -5.94 7.34 14.93
N THR A 83 -6.17 8.23 15.89
CA THR A 83 -6.63 7.85 17.24
C THR A 83 -8.13 8.06 17.42
N ARG A 84 -8.75 8.92 16.60
CA ARG A 84 -10.18 9.22 16.63
C ARG A 84 -10.82 8.95 15.27
N ARG A 85 -12.05 8.46 15.29
CA ARG A 85 -12.78 8.09 14.07
C ARG A 85 -13.02 9.30 13.16
N GLU A 86 -13.23 10.47 13.73
CA GLU A 86 -13.42 11.73 13.00
C GLU A 86 -12.20 12.18 12.19
N ASP A 87 -10.99 11.79 12.63
CA ASP A 87 -9.73 12.11 11.95
C ASP A 87 -9.42 11.13 10.80
N TYR A 88 -10.24 10.10 10.64
CA TYR A 88 -10.06 9.13 9.56
C TYR A 88 -10.36 9.79 8.20
N PRO A 89 -9.48 9.65 7.18
CA PRO A 89 -9.55 10.45 5.95
C PRO A 89 -10.64 9.94 4.98
N PHE A 90 -11.91 10.07 5.36
CA PHE A 90 -13.03 9.68 4.51
C PHE A 90 -13.13 10.55 3.25
N SER A 91 -12.94 11.87 3.36
CA SER A 91 -13.06 12.81 2.24
C SER A 91 -11.74 13.05 1.49
N GLN A 92 -10.65 13.29 2.21
CA GLN A 92 -9.36 13.66 1.62
C GLN A 92 -8.59 12.47 1.03
N GLY A 93 -8.89 11.25 1.48
CA GLY A 93 -8.16 10.04 1.10
C GLY A 93 -6.76 9.95 1.74
N PHE A 94 -6.06 8.87 1.42
CA PHE A 94 -4.73 8.61 1.95
C PHE A 94 -3.63 9.18 1.05
N SER A 95 -2.55 9.68 1.65
CA SER A 95 -1.37 10.07 0.88
C SER A 95 -0.60 8.84 0.38
N ILE A 96 -0.32 8.77 -0.92
CA ILE A 96 0.37 7.63 -1.56
C ILE A 96 1.80 7.40 -1.05
N SER A 97 2.41 8.39 -0.39
CA SER A 97 3.76 8.31 0.18
C SER A 97 3.80 7.71 1.59
N LEU A 98 2.65 7.33 2.15
CA LEU A 98 2.57 6.69 3.47
C LEU A 98 3.30 5.34 3.46
N HIS A 99 4.16 5.17 4.46
CA HIS A 99 4.86 3.93 4.78
C HIS A 99 4.21 3.23 5.97
N GLU A 100 3.56 3.98 6.86
CA GLU A 100 2.92 3.42 8.04
C GLU A 100 1.54 4.05 8.24
N VAL A 101 0.54 3.20 8.46
CA VAL A 101 -0.81 3.62 8.85
C VAL A 101 -1.19 2.84 10.10
N ALA A 102 -1.54 3.55 11.16
CA ALA A 102 -2.11 2.98 12.37
C ALA A 102 -3.47 3.62 12.63
N ALA A 103 -4.52 2.81 12.61
CA ALA A 103 -5.91 3.23 12.74
C ALA A 103 -6.68 2.25 13.64
N ALA A 104 -6.10 2.00 14.82
CA ALA A 104 -6.64 1.06 15.79
C ALA A 104 -7.82 1.65 16.56
N GLY A 105 -8.80 0.82 16.94
CA GLY A 105 -9.86 1.25 17.88
C GLY A 105 -10.93 2.19 17.30
N LEU A 106 -11.01 2.37 15.97
CA LEU A 106 -11.87 3.36 15.33
C LEU A 106 -13.30 2.85 15.04
N ARG A 107 -13.60 1.61 15.44
CA ARG A 107 -14.87 0.89 15.19
C ARG A 107 -15.17 0.76 13.69
N LEU A 108 -14.14 0.65 12.85
CA LEU A 108 -14.32 0.44 11.41
C LEU A 108 -15.00 -0.92 11.18
N ARG A 109 -16.08 -0.94 10.40
CA ARG A 109 -16.83 -2.17 10.09
C ARG A 109 -16.40 -2.83 8.79
N GLN A 110 -15.74 -2.06 7.92
CA GLN A 110 -15.31 -2.49 6.59
C GLN A 110 -13.86 -2.09 6.38
N PHE A 111 -13.14 -2.94 5.65
CA PHE A 111 -11.79 -2.63 5.22
C PHE A 111 -11.83 -1.50 4.20
N ASP A 112 -11.02 -0.47 4.39
CA ASP A 112 -10.93 0.62 3.44
C ASP A 112 -10.03 0.26 2.26
N THR A 113 -10.65 -0.07 1.13
CA THR A 113 -9.96 -0.49 -0.09
C THR A 113 -9.02 0.58 -0.65
N ARG A 114 -9.09 1.84 -0.19
CA ARG A 114 -8.13 2.89 -0.58
C ARG A 114 -6.74 2.65 -0.01
N LEU A 115 -6.61 1.93 1.11
CA LEU A 115 -5.32 1.51 1.68
C LEU A 115 -4.55 0.59 0.72
N LEU A 116 -5.26 -0.15 -0.15
CA LEU A 116 -4.67 -1.05 -1.13
C LEU A 116 -3.89 -0.32 -2.23
N LYS A 117 -4.10 0.99 -2.38
CA LYS A 117 -3.42 1.85 -3.36
C LYS A 117 -2.12 2.45 -2.83
N LEU A 118 -1.77 2.16 -1.57
CA LEU A 118 -0.58 2.70 -0.92
C LEU A 118 0.63 1.80 -1.18
N TYR A 119 1.21 1.89 -2.38
CA TYR A 119 2.32 1.02 -2.80
C TYR A 119 3.61 1.17 -1.97
N SER A 120 3.75 2.29 -1.25
CA SER A 120 4.86 2.55 -0.33
C SER A 120 4.59 2.08 1.11
N LEU A 121 3.38 1.60 1.40
CA LEU A 121 2.99 1.16 2.73
C LEU A 121 3.82 -0.08 3.12
N ARG A 122 4.31 -0.10 4.35
CA ARG A 122 5.12 -1.17 4.95
C ARG A 122 4.53 -1.65 6.27
N PHE A 123 3.85 -0.78 7.00
CA PHE A 123 3.16 -1.11 8.24
C PHE A 123 1.69 -0.71 8.15
N LEU A 124 0.80 -1.66 8.42
CA LEU A 124 -0.63 -1.40 8.52
C LEU A 124 -1.18 -2.00 9.81
N ASP A 125 -1.69 -1.14 10.68
CA ASP A 125 -2.40 -1.52 11.90
C ASP A 125 -3.85 -1.05 11.82
N LEU A 126 -4.77 -2.02 11.75
CA LEU A 126 -6.22 -1.84 11.85
C LEU A 126 -6.79 -2.65 13.04
N SER A 127 -5.99 -2.88 14.07
CA SER A 127 -6.39 -3.64 15.25
C SER A 127 -7.53 -3.01 16.03
N ALA A 128 -8.22 -3.80 16.86
CA ALA A 128 -9.31 -3.33 17.72
C ALA A 128 -10.45 -2.62 16.98
N ASN A 129 -10.73 -3.01 15.73
CA ASN A 129 -11.85 -2.52 14.94
C ASN A 129 -12.99 -3.56 14.94
N LEU A 130 -13.96 -3.41 14.02
CA LEU A 130 -15.12 -4.29 13.86
C LEU A 130 -15.12 -4.92 12.46
N LEU A 131 -13.94 -5.15 11.87
CA LEU A 131 -13.82 -5.71 10.52
C LEU A 131 -14.31 -7.16 10.52
N GLU A 132 -15.30 -7.46 9.68
CA GLU A 132 -15.87 -8.82 9.56
C GLU A 132 -15.30 -9.59 8.35
N THR A 133 -14.91 -8.86 7.32
CA THR A 133 -14.37 -9.39 6.07
C THR A 133 -13.11 -8.64 5.66
N ILE A 134 -12.19 -9.38 5.04
CA ILE A 134 -11.02 -8.85 4.36
C ILE A 134 -11.24 -9.02 2.85
N PRO A 135 -11.09 -7.96 2.04
CA PRO A 135 -11.32 -8.02 0.60
C PRO A 135 -10.27 -8.88 -0.09
N GLN A 136 -10.62 -9.51 -1.22
CA GLN A 136 -9.70 -10.36 -2.00
C GLN A 136 -8.49 -9.56 -2.51
N GLU A 137 -8.67 -8.26 -2.71
CA GLU A 137 -7.65 -7.32 -3.14
C GLU A 137 -6.57 -7.04 -2.07
N VAL A 138 -6.73 -7.57 -0.84
CA VAL A 138 -5.68 -7.51 0.20
C VAL A 138 -4.36 -8.13 -0.30
N GLN A 139 -4.42 -9.09 -1.22
CA GLN A 139 -3.24 -9.71 -1.84
C GLN A 139 -2.32 -8.70 -2.55
N TYR A 140 -2.84 -7.53 -2.93
CA TYR A 140 -2.06 -6.47 -3.59
C TYR A 140 -1.34 -5.55 -2.61
N LEU A 141 -1.53 -5.70 -1.29
CA LEU A 141 -0.77 -4.96 -0.30
C LEU A 141 0.71 -5.33 -0.36
N ASN A 142 1.56 -4.32 -0.18
CA ASN A 142 3.02 -4.46 -0.18
C ASN A 142 3.59 -4.22 1.23
N VAL A 143 2.93 -4.78 2.25
CA VAL A 143 3.22 -4.53 3.66
C VAL A 143 4.13 -5.61 4.22
N VAL A 144 5.00 -5.21 5.15
CA VAL A 144 5.89 -6.10 5.90
C VAL A 144 5.20 -6.55 7.19
N HIS A 145 4.48 -5.64 7.84
CA HIS A 145 3.73 -5.92 9.07
C HIS A 145 2.25 -5.57 8.89
N LEU A 146 1.39 -6.54 9.18
CA LEU A 146 -0.06 -6.39 9.12
C LEU A 146 -0.70 -6.79 10.46
N CYS A 147 -1.24 -5.81 11.18
CA CYS A 147 -1.95 -6.03 12.44
C CYS A 147 -3.46 -5.88 12.24
N LEU A 148 -4.18 -6.98 12.44
CA LEU A 148 -5.63 -7.10 12.30
C LEU A 148 -6.26 -7.73 13.54
N CYS A 149 -5.54 -7.79 14.65
CA CYS A 149 -6.02 -8.42 15.87
C CYS A 149 -7.20 -7.68 16.49
N LYS A 150 -7.98 -8.39 17.32
CA LYS A 150 -9.18 -7.84 18.00
C LYS A 150 -10.20 -7.25 17.02
N ASN A 151 -10.42 -7.94 15.90
CA ASN A 151 -11.48 -7.64 14.94
C ASN A 151 -12.57 -8.73 15.01
N ARG A 152 -13.42 -8.83 13.98
CA ARG A 152 -14.47 -9.85 13.86
C ARG A 152 -14.28 -10.68 12.58
N ILE A 153 -13.05 -10.79 12.10
CA ILE A 153 -12.74 -11.41 10.81
C ILE A 153 -13.10 -12.88 10.90
N THR A 154 -13.91 -13.35 9.96
CA THR A 154 -14.41 -14.74 9.93
C THR A 154 -13.60 -15.65 9.01
N ARG A 155 -13.02 -15.08 7.95
CA ARG A 155 -12.21 -15.82 6.97
C ARG A 155 -11.11 -14.93 6.40
N TRP A 156 -10.01 -15.54 6.03
CA TRP A 156 -8.99 -14.91 5.19
C TRP A 156 -9.26 -15.22 3.71
N PRO A 157 -9.10 -14.25 2.78
CA PRO A 157 -9.29 -14.50 1.35
C PRO A 157 -8.19 -15.39 0.75
N SER A 158 -8.49 -16.14 -0.31
CA SER A 158 -7.44 -16.80 -1.10
C SER A 158 -6.51 -15.75 -1.73
N ILE A 159 -5.22 -16.05 -1.74
CA ILE A 159 -4.16 -15.17 -2.23
C ILE A 159 -3.39 -15.87 -3.35
N SER A 160 -2.96 -15.13 -4.36
CA SER A 160 -2.08 -15.69 -5.40
C SER A 160 -0.64 -15.78 -4.89
N GLU A 161 0.07 -16.86 -5.22
CA GLU A 161 1.53 -16.99 -5.02
C GLU A 161 2.32 -15.84 -5.68
N SER A 162 1.77 -15.27 -6.76
CA SER A 162 2.40 -14.16 -7.49
C SER A 162 2.17 -12.78 -6.85
N SER A 163 1.33 -12.71 -5.81
CA SER A 163 0.89 -11.44 -5.21
C SER A 163 2.03 -10.70 -4.50
N PRO A 164 2.01 -9.35 -4.43
CA PRO A 164 2.96 -8.58 -3.65
C PRO A 164 3.00 -8.98 -2.18
N LEU A 165 1.83 -9.26 -1.58
CA LEU A 165 1.71 -9.61 -0.17
C LEU A 165 2.51 -10.88 0.16
N THR A 166 2.40 -11.89 -0.69
CA THR A 166 3.14 -13.16 -0.60
C THR A 166 4.65 -12.96 -0.47
N LYS A 167 5.20 -11.97 -1.18
CA LYS A 167 6.64 -11.71 -1.23
C LYS A 167 7.13 -10.72 -0.18
N THR A 168 6.24 -10.09 0.58
CA THR A 168 6.63 -8.91 1.40
C THR A 168 6.23 -9.04 2.85
N LEU A 169 5.17 -9.80 3.15
CA LEU A 169 4.66 -9.95 4.51
C LEU A 169 5.59 -10.82 5.36
N GLU A 170 6.10 -10.24 6.44
CA GLU A 170 6.95 -10.91 7.42
C GLU A 170 6.20 -11.18 8.73
N LEU A 171 5.30 -10.28 9.12
CA LEU A 171 4.49 -10.43 10.33
C LEU A 171 3.01 -10.19 10.04
N ILE A 172 2.18 -11.14 10.47
CA ILE A 172 0.73 -10.98 10.50
C ILE A 172 0.17 -11.32 11.88
N ASP A 173 -0.64 -10.41 12.43
CA ASP A 173 -1.39 -10.65 13.66
C ASP A 173 -2.89 -10.67 13.37
N LEU A 174 -3.48 -11.85 13.47
CA LEU A 174 -4.90 -12.13 13.30
C LEU A 174 -5.55 -12.59 14.61
N SER A 175 -4.86 -12.45 15.75
CA SER A 175 -5.35 -12.90 17.04
C SER A 175 -6.66 -12.23 17.47
N SER A 176 -7.41 -12.89 18.35
CA SER A 176 -8.69 -12.38 18.84
C SER A 176 -9.66 -11.99 17.70
N ASN A 177 -9.81 -12.89 16.72
CA ASN A 177 -10.78 -12.81 15.64
C ASN A 177 -11.71 -14.04 15.68
N ASN A 178 -12.76 -14.03 14.86
CA ASN A 178 -13.69 -15.16 14.73
C ASN A 178 -13.33 -16.04 13.53
N LEU A 179 -12.03 -16.19 13.23
CA LEU A 179 -11.55 -16.92 12.06
C LEU A 179 -11.98 -18.38 12.15
N THR A 180 -12.80 -18.83 11.20
CA THR A 180 -13.24 -20.24 11.11
C THR A 180 -12.36 -21.05 10.16
N TRP A 181 -11.71 -20.38 9.21
CA TRP A 181 -10.96 -21.02 8.14
C TRP A 181 -9.87 -20.11 7.56
N LEU A 182 -8.73 -20.72 7.21
CA LEU A 182 -7.67 -20.14 6.40
C LEU A 182 -7.54 -20.96 5.10
N PRO A 183 -7.43 -20.31 3.92
CA PRO A 183 -7.22 -21.01 2.66
C PRO A 183 -5.88 -21.73 2.62
N ASP A 184 -5.78 -22.79 1.83
CA ASP A 184 -4.51 -23.51 1.60
C ASP A 184 -3.44 -22.56 1.02
N ASP A 185 -3.86 -21.61 0.18
CA ASP A 185 -2.97 -20.58 -0.37
C ASP A 185 -2.48 -19.56 0.68
N PHE A 186 -3.04 -19.53 1.89
CA PHE A 186 -2.51 -18.69 2.99
C PHE A 186 -1.05 -19.02 3.27
N TRP A 187 -0.69 -20.30 3.11
CA TRP A 187 0.66 -20.79 3.35
C TRP A 187 1.63 -20.45 2.23
N ALA A 188 1.15 -19.83 1.13
CA ALA A 188 2.01 -19.34 0.07
C ALA A 188 2.86 -18.13 0.48
N LEU A 189 2.58 -17.48 1.63
CA LEU A 189 3.34 -16.34 2.17
C LEU A 189 4.80 -16.73 2.49
N THR A 190 5.68 -16.67 1.49
CA THR A 190 7.05 -17.25 1.57
C THR A 190 8.01 -16.50 2.49
N ASN A 191 7.77 -15.22 2.77
CA ASN A 191 8.60 -14.41 3.66
C ASN A 191 8.05 -14.30 5.08
N LEU A 192 6.96 -15.01 5.39
CA LEU A 192 6.29 -14.90 6.68
C LEU A 192 7.12 -15.54 7.80
N ARG A 193 7.46 -14.74 8.81
CA ARG A 193 8.28 -15.13 9.97
C ARG A 193 7.47 -15.16 11.26
N ASN A 194 6.38 -14.41 11.35
CA ASN A 194 5.61 -14.30 12.57
C ASN A 194 4.12 -14.31 12.24
N VAL A 195 3.42 -15.31 12.74
CA VAL A 195 1.96 -15.41 12.63
C VAL A 195 1.37 -15.57 14.01
N ASN A 196 0.49 -14.65 14.37
CA ASN A 196 -0.29 -14.75 15.59
C ASN A 196 -1.75 -15.08 15.26
N LEU A 197 -2.18 -16.29 15.63
CA LEU A 197 -3.56 -16.78 15.50
C LEU A 197 -4.20 -17.05 16.87
N SER A 198 -3.60 -16.58 17.96
CA SER A 198 -4.12 -16.82 19.31
C SER A 198 -5.55 -16.31 19.49
N SER A 199 -6.33 -16.97 20.34
CA SER A 199 -7.72 -16.60 20.59
C SER A 199 -8.59 -16.59 19.31
N THR A 200 -8.37 -17.56 18.42
CA THR A 200 -9.27 -17.88 17.29
C THR A 200 -9.89 -19.28 17.48
N PRO A 201 -10.79 -19.44 18.48
CA PRO A 201 -11.18 -20.76 19.01
C PRO A 201 -11.92 -21.67 18.01
N VAL A 202 -12.41 -21.10 16.90
CA VAL A 202 -13.16 -21.81 15.85
C VAL A 202 -12.32 -22.09 14.61
N LEU A 203 -11.04 -21.70 14.60
CA LEU A 203 -10.16 -21.87 13.45
C LEU A 203 -9.82 -23.34 13.27
N LYS A 204 -10.21 -23.89 12.12
CA LYS A 204 -9.72 -25.19 11.65
C LYS A 204 -8.54 -24.94 10.72
N VAL A 205 -7.36 -25.41 11.13
CA VAL A 205 -6.14 -25.32 10.33
C VAL A 205 -6.00 -26.60 9.51
N SER A 206 -6.08 -26.49 8.20
CA SER A 206 -5.62 -27.53 7.27
C SER A 206 -4.17 -27.20 6.90
N TYR A 207 -3.22 -28.02 7.34
CA TYR A 207 -1.83 -27.89 6.90
C TYR A 207 -1.67 -28.63 5.56
N PRO A 208 -1.31 -27.96 4.45
CA PRO A 208 -0.91 -28.67 3.25
C PRO A 208 0.43 -29.36 3.55
N GLY A 209 0.46 -30.70 3.51
CA GLY A 209 1.59 -31.56 3.87
C GLY A 209 2.88 -31.38 3.05
N VAL A 210 2.98 -30.30 2.26
CA VAL A 210 4.10 -29.98 1.36
C VAL A 210 4.79 -28.65 1.74
N CYS A 211 4.15 -27.77 2.51
CA CYS A 211 4.71 -26.44 2.84
C CYS A 211 5.46 -26.35 4.19
N VAL A 212 5.62 -27.47 4.89
CA VAL A 212 6.21 -27.51 6.24
C VAL A 212 7.69 -27.10 6.26
N PHE A 213 8.40 -27.20 5.13
CA PHE A 213 9.84 -26.93 5.09
C PHE A 213 10.23 -25.44 5.25
N ALA A 214 9.33 -24.50 4.90
CA ALA A 214 9.59 -23.07 5.15
C ALA A 214 9.27 -22.66 6.60
N TRP A 215 8.43 -23.44 7.29
CA TRP A 215 7.95 -23.16 8.65
C TRP A 215 8.73 -23.93 9.73
N GLN A 216 9.66 -24.80 9.32
CA GLN A 216 10.52 -25.60 10.20
C GLN A 216 11.64 -24.79 10.88
N TYR A 217 11.86 -23.54 10.46
CA TYR A 217 12.87 -22.62 11.01
C TYR A 217 12.25 -21.48 11.84
N LEU A 218 10.94 -21.53 12.07
CA LEU A 218 10.30 -20.60 12.98
C LEU A 218 10.64 -21.04 14.42
N GLU A 219 11.45 -20.22 15.12
CA GLU A 219 11.53 -20.27 16.59
C GLU A 219 10.10 -20.39 17.14
N PRO A 220 9.88 -21.24 18.16
CA PRO A 220 8.60 -21.87 18.47
C PRO A 220 7.48 -20.87 18.25
N VAL A 221 6.80 -21.03 17.12
CA VAL A 221 5.61 -20.25 16.80
C VAL A 221 4.73 -20.44 18.01
N TYR A 222 4.40 -19.35 18.71
CA TYR A 222 3.33 -19.34 19.70
C TYR A 222 2.03 -19.57 18.95
N VAL A 223 1.83 -20.80 18.47
CA VAL A 223 0.53 -21.39 18.21
C VAL A 223 -0.02 -21.70 19.59
N ALA A 224 -0.31 -20.64 20.37
CA ALA A 224 -1.16 -20.78 21.54
C ALA A 224 -2.56 -20.99 21.00
N VAL A 225 -2.89 -22.26 20.75
CA VAL A 225 -4.27 -22.74 20.60
C VAL A 225 -4.99 -22.51 21.92
#